data_AF-A0A2G9RSZ9-F1
#
_entry.id   AF-A0A2G9RSZ9-F1
#
_cell.length_a   1.000
_cell.length_b   1.000
_cell.length_c   1.000
_cell.angle_alpha   90.00
_cell.angle_beta   90.00
_cell.angle_gamma   90.00
#
_symmetry.space_group_name_H-M   'P 1'
#
loop_
_entity.id
_entity.type
_entity.pdbx_description
1 polymer ?
#
loop_
_entity_poly.entity_id
_entity_poly.type
_entity_poly.pdbx_seq_one_letter_code
_entity_poly.pdbx_strand_id
1 'polypeptide(L)'
;MFQIQLSIQQFYSFRYKGSLMDDGALIQAAAQGALSPEYTKLCAWLVAELKLFCKLEESVEATNSPTEAEGFQLEVSGLLTEMNCPYNSLTSGDVNKRLLDKKNCLLLLSK
;
A
#
# COMPACT_ATOMS: atom_id res chain seq x y z
N MET A 1 1.61 19.70 -4.19
CA MET A 1 2.20 18.57 -3.43
C MET A 1 1.77 18.61 -1.96
N PHE A 2 2.04 19.67 -1.18
CA PHE A 2 1.60 19.76 0.24
C PHE A 2 0.09 19.74 0.49
N GLN A 3 -0.72 20.36 -0.39
CA GLN A 3 -2.19 20.37 -0.28
C GLN A 3 -2.82 18.98 -0.46
N ILE A 4 -2.27 18.15 -1.34
CA ILE A 4 -2.74 16.76 -1.59
C ILE A 4 -2.41 15.88 -0.39
N GLN A 5 -1.22 16.05 0.19
CA GLN A 5 -0.79 15.27 1.35
C GLN A 5 -1.59 15.60 2.63
N LEU A 6 -2.00 16.86 2.81
CA LEU A 6 -2.89 17.25 3.92
C LEU A 6 -4.30 16.67 3.78
N SER A 7 -4.79 16.57 2.54
CA SER A 7 -6.11 16.00 2.27
C SER A 7 -6.12 14.48 2.46
N ILE A 8 -5.07 13.75 2.05
CA ILE A 8 -4.96 12.29 2.29
C ILE A 8 -4.92 11.96 3.79
N GLN A 9 -4.18 12.72 4.61
CA GLN A 9 -4.09 12.49 6.07
C GLN A 9 -5.43 12.75 6.78
N GLN A 10 -6.13 13.83 6.44
CA GLN A 10 -7.48 14.09 6.97
C GLN A 10 -8.50 13.05 6.48
N PHE A 11 -8.35 12.60 5.24
CA PHE A 11 -9.19 11.58 4.63
C PHE A 11 -9.01 10.22 5.31
N TYR A 12 -7.77 9.83 5.59
CA TYR A 12 -7.43 8.59 6.30
C TYR A 12 -8.14 8.50 7.65
N SER A 13 -8.07 9.59 8.44
CA SER A 13 -8.72 9.66 9.76
C SER A 13 -10.25 9.60 9.69
N PHE A 14 -10.87 10.15 8.64
CA PHE A 14 -12.33 10.20 8.52
C PHE A 14 -12.92 8.92 7.90
N ARG A 15 -12.25 8.31 6.93
CA ARG A 15 -12.83 7.29 6.04
C ARG A 15 -12.31 5.88 6.29
N TYR A 16 -11.08 5.71 6.78
CA TYR A 16 -10.60 4.38 7.14
C TYR A 16 -11.19 3.97 8.48
N LYS A 17 -11.93 2.86 8.49
CA LYS A 17 -12.50 2.23 9.71
C LYS A 17 -12.02 0.78 9.88
N GLY A 18 -10.90 0.43 9.25
CA GLY A 18 -10.34 -0.92 9.27
C GLY A 18 -9.52 -1.22 10.52
N SER A 19 -9.05 -2.46 10.64
CA SER A 19 -8.40 -2.99 11.84
C SER A 19 -7.05 -2.35 12.19
N LEU A 20 -6.45 -1.57 11.29
CA LEU A 20 -5.12 -0.95 11.47
C LEU A 20 -5.20 0.53 11.89
N MET A 21 -6.16 0.87 12.75
CA MET A 21 -6.27 2.21 13.36
C MET A 21 -5.34 2.41 14.56
N ASP A 22 -4.73 1.34 15.07
CA ASP A 22 -3.71 1.38 16.13
C ASP A 22 -2.31 1.32 15.50
N ASP A 23 -1.43 2.25 15.88
CA ASP A 23 -0.06 2.34 15.36
C ASP A 23 0.73 1.03 15.60
N GLY A 24 0.49 0.36 16.72
CA GLY A 24 1.08 -0.93 17.03
C GLY A 24 0.62 -2.01 16.06
N ALA A 25 -0.69 -2.12 15.83
CA ALA A 25 -1.27 -3.06 14.87
C ALA A 25 -0.74 -2.82 13.44
N LEU A 26 -0.66 -1.55 13.01
CA LEU A 26 -0.10 -1.19 11.71
C LEU A 26 1.37 -1.60 11.59
N ILE A 27 2.18 -1.32 12.62
CA ILE A 27 3.59 -1.70 12.66
C ILE A 27 3.78 -3.21 12.53
N GLN A 28 2.93 -4.01 13.19
CA GLN A 28 3.00 -5.47 13.11
C GLN A 28 2.58 -5.99 11.73
N ALA A 29 1.50 -5.45 11.15
CA ALA A 29 1.05 -5.82 9.83
C ALA A 29 2.10 -5.45 8.75
N ALA A 30 2.66 -4.24 8.83
CA ALA A 30 3.73 -3.79 7.93
C ALA A 30 5.04 -4.60 8.08
N ALA A 31 5.30 -5.19 9.24
CA ALA A 31 6.44 -6.09 9.43
C ALA A 31 6.26 -7.42 8.67
N GLN A 32 5.03 -7.86 8.45
CA GLN A 32 4.68 -9.03 7.63
C GLN A 32 4.45 -8.66 6.16
N GLY A 33 4.15 -7.40 5.87
CA GLY A 33 4.08 -6.83 4.53
C GLY A 33 3.07 -7.55 3.65
N ALA A 34 3.49 -7.94 2.44
CA ALA A 34 2.63 -8.63 1.47
C ALA A 34 2.07 -9.97 1.97
N LEU A 35 2.66 -10.56 3.02
CA LEU A 35 2.17 -11.80 3.64
C LEU A 35 1.03 -11.56 4.64
N SER A 36 0.76 -10.32 5.06
CA SER A 36 -0.35 -10.00 5.98
C SER A 36 -1.59 -9.55 5.21
N PRO A 37 -2.71 -10.31 5.30
CA PRO A 37 -4.01 -9.89 4.77
C PRO A 37 -4.46 -8.52 5.27
N GLU A 38 -4.14 -8.16 6.51
CA GLU A 38 -4.51 -6.87 7.10
C GLU A 38 -3.76 -5.73 6.42
N TYR A 39 -2.46 -5.91 6.16
CA TYR A 39 -1.64 -4.94 5.45
C TYR A 39 -2.09 -4.79 4.00
N THR A 40 -2.34 -5.90 3.29
CA THR A 40 -2.77 -5.84 1.89
C THR A 40 -4.17 -5.24 1.75
N LYS A 41 -5.09 -5.50 2.69
CA LYS A 41 -6.41 -4.82 2.76
C LYS A 41 -6.29 -3.32 2.90
N LEU A 42 -5.37 -2.85 3.73
CA LEU A 42 -5.11 -1.42 3.86
C LEU A 42 -4.58 -0.82 2.56
N CYS A 43 -3.63 -1.49 1.90
CA CYS A 43 -3.10 -1.05 0.61
C CYS A 43 -4.20 -0.99 -0.45
N ALA A 44 -4.98 -2.07 -0.62
CA ALA A 44 -6.09 -2.13 -1.56
C ALA A 44 -7.12 -1.01 -1.33
N TRP A 45 -7.46 -0.74 -0.06
CA TRP A 45 -8.35 0.38 0.28
C TRP A 45 -7.75 1.73 -0.12
N LEU A 46 -6.49 2.00 0.17
CA LEU A 46 -5.81 3.24 -0.24
C LEU A 46 -5.82 3.42 -1.75
N VAL A 47 -5.58 2.35 -2.51
CA VAL A 47 -5.60 2.38 -3.98
C VAL A 47 -7.00 2.67 -4.52
N ALA A 48 -8.03 2.04 -3.94
CA ALA A 48 -9.42 2.31 -4.30
C ALA A 48 -9.81 3.78 -4.05
N GLU A 49 -9.32 4.38 -2.96
CA GLU A 49 -9.55 5.79 -2.67
C GLU A 49 -8.75 6.70 -3.61
N LEU A 50 -7.48 6.38 -3.90
CA LEU A 50 -6.67 7.11 -4.87
C LEU A 50 -7.30 7.11 -6.26
N LYS A 51 -7.93 6.01 -6.69
CA LYS A 51 -8.69 5.92 -7.95
C LYS A 51 -9.84 6.92 -8.07
N LEU A 52 -10.37 7.43 -6.95
CA LEU A 52 -11.42 8.46 -6.99
C LEU A 52 -10.87 9.83 -7.36
N PHE A 53 -9.58 10.08 -7.06
CA PHE A 53 -8.93 11.38 -7.28
C PHE A 53 -7.98 11.36 -8.49
N CYS A 54 -7.40 10.19 -8.77
CA CYS A 54 -6.45 9.94 -9.84
C CYS A 54 -7.08 8.99 -10.85
N LYS A 55 -6.86 9.22 -12.15
CA LYS A 55 -7.38 8.35 -13.21
C LYS A 55 -6.51 7.09 -13.35
N LEU A 56 -6.41 6.29 -12.29
CA LEU A 56 -5.55 5.11 -12.26
C LEU A 56 -6.22 3.92 -12.93
N GLU A 57 -5.49 3.28 -13.83
CA GLU A 57 -5.89 2.05 -14.47
C GLU A 57 -5.65 0.87 -13.51
N GLU A 58 -4.49 0.80 -12.87
CA GLU A 58 -4.08 -0.32 -12.02
C GLU A 58 -4.87 -0.39 -10.71
N SER A 59 -5.39 -1.56 -10.38
CA SER A 59 -5.99 -1.89 -9.08
C SER A 59 -5.10 -2.82 -8.28
N VAL A 60 -5.25 -2.76 -6.96
CA VAL A 60 -4.60 -3.68 -6.04
C VAL A 60 -5.68 -4.38 -5.23
N GLU A 61 -5.69 -5.70 -5.26
CA GLU A 61 -6.64 -6.52 -4.53
C GLU A 61 -6.05 -7.01 -3.21
N ALA A 62 -6.90 -7.09 -2.19
CA ALA A 62 -6.48 -7.60 -0.90
C ALA A 62 -6.25 -9.12 -0.94
N THR A 63 -5.26 -9.60 -0.21
CA THR A 63 -5.02 -11.03 -0.06
C THR A 63 -5.87 -11.63 1.06
N ASN A 64 -6.26 -12.88 0.90
CA ASN A 64 -6.90 -13.71 1.92
C ASN A 64 -5.89 -14.62 2.63
N SER A 65 -4.75 -14.92 1.99
CA SER A 65 -3.67 -15.72 2.54
C SER A 65 -2.30 -15.31 1.99
N PRO A 66 -1.20 -15.67 2.68
CA PRO A 66 0.16 -15.36 2.23
C PRO A 66 0.52 -15.93 0.83
N THR A 67 -0.18 -16.96 0.37
CA THR A 67 0.04 -17.57 -0.95
C THR A 67 -0.31 -16.65 -2.12
N GLU A 68 -1.13 -15.62 -1.87
CA GLU A 68 -1.56 -14.64 -2.88
C GLU A 68 -0.60 -13.42 -2.93
N ALA A 69 0.43 -13.39 -2.08
CA ALA A 69 1.33 -12.26 -1.93
C ALA A 69 2.12 -11.91 -3.20
N GLU A 70 2.44 -12.88 -4.05
CA GLU A 70 3.13 -12.62 -5.31
C GLU A 70 2.26 -11.82 -6.29
N GLY A 71 0.98 -12.19 -6.42
CA GLY A 71 0.01 -11.47 -7.25
C GLY A 71 -0.17 -10.03 -6.77
N PHE A 72 -0.40 -9.87 -5.46
CA PHE A 72 -0.48 -8.54 -4.83
C PHE A 72 0.75 -7.67 -5.11
N GLN A 73 1.96 -8.23 -5.00
CA GLN A 73 3.19 -7.47 -5.24
C GLN A 73 3.35 -7.04 -6.71
N LEU A 74 2.87 -7.84 -7.67
CA LEU A 74 2.85 -7.47 -9.08
C LEU A 74 1.88 -6.32 -9.34
N GLU A 75 0.66 -6.39 -8.81
CA GLU A 75 -0.34 -5.32 -8.91
C GLU A 75 0.20 -4.00 -8.33
N VAL A 76 0.80 -4.05 -7.13
CA VAL A 76 1.42 -2.86 -6.53
C VAL A 76 2.58 -2.34 -7.39
N SER A 77 3.36 -3.22 -8.03
CA SER A 77 4.43 -2.78 -8.94
C SER A 77 3.89 -2.09 -10.18
N GLY A 78 2.76 -2.55 -10.74
CA GLY A 78 2.05 -1.89 -11.84
C GLY A 78 1.61 -0.49 -11.44
N LEU A 79 0.89 -0.39 -10.31
CA LEU A 79 0.44 0.87 -9.74
C LEU A 79 1.59 1.86 -9.50
N LEU A 80 2.69 1.40 -8.89
CA LEU A 80 3.84 2.26 -8.60
C LEU A 80 4.53 2.75 -9.88
N THR A 81 4.48 1.96 -10.96
CA THR A 81 4.96 2.37 -12.28
C THR A 81 4.06 3.44 -12.87
N GLU A 82 2.74 3.24 -12.84
CA GLU A 82 1.74 4.22 -13.31
C GLU A 82 1.86 5.56 -12.56
N MET A 83 2.08 5.49 -11.24
CA MET A 83 2.25 6.66 -10.38
C MET A 83 3.64 7.33 -10.51
N ASN A 84 4.53 6.83 -11.37
CA ASN A 84 5.93 7.26 -11.51
C ASN A 84 6.65 7.34 -10.16
N CYS A 85 6.54 6.27 -9.35
CA CYS A 85 7.10 6.23 -8.00
C CYS A 85 8.62 6.48 -8.02
N PRO A 86 9.12 7.50 -7.28
CA PRO A 86 10.54 7.87 -7.32
C PRO A 86 11.41 6.97 -6.43
N TYR A 87 10.82 6.06 -5.65
CA TYR A 87 11.55 5.23 -4.69
C TYR A 87 12.01 3.93 -5.33
N ASN A 88 13.29 3.90 -5.72
CA ASN A 88 13.91 2.71 -6.31
C ASN A 88 13.77 1.45 -5.47
N SER A 89 13.70 1.56 -4.13
CA SER A 89 13.51 0.39 -3.26
C SER A 89 12.13 -0.29 -3.43
N LEU A 90 11.16 0.42 -4.02
CA LEU A 90 9.82 -0.10 -4.32
C LEU A 90 9.64 -0.49 -5.79
N THR A 91 10.46 0.05 -6.70
CA THR A 91 10.31 -0.15 -8.16
C THR A 91 11.39 -1.02 -8.79
N SER A 92 12.51 -1.27 -8.10
CA SER A 92 13.66 -1.99 -8.65
C SER A 92 13.97 -3.28 -7.88
N GLY A 93 14.73 -4.19 -8.50
CA GLY A 93 15.08 -5.49 -7.92
C GLY A 93 13.95 -6.52 -8.04
N ASP A 94 14.01 -7.59 -7.25
CA ASP A 94 13.03 -8.68 -7.24
C ASP A 94 11.68 -8.20 -6.67
N VAL A 95 10.64 -8.19 -7.51
CA VAL A 95 9.30 -7.68 -7.17
C VAL A 95 8.70 -8.39 -5.95
N ASN A 96 8.93 -9.69 -5.80
CA ASN A 96 8.35 -10.50 -4.73
C ASN A 96 9.02 -10.30 -3.38
N LYS A 97 10.08 -9.50 -3.31
CA LYS A 97 10.81 -9.20 -2.07
C LYS A 97 10.65 -7.76 -1.59
N ARG A 98 10.12 -6.86 -2.43
CA ARG A 98 10.11 -5.41 -2.13
C ARG A 98 9.22 -5.08 -0.95
N LEU A 99 8.11 -5.80 -0.81
CA LEU A 99 7.13 -5.61 0.26
C LEU A 99 7.20 -6.72 1.32
N LEU A 100 8.36 -7.35 1.48
CA LEU A 100 8.67 -8.22 2.62
C LEU A 100 9.57 -7.52 3.66
N ASP A 101 9.95 -6.27 3.39
CA ASP A 101 10.71 -5.44 4.30
C ASP A 101 9.80 -4.37 4.93
N LYS A 102 9.84 -4.27 6.26
CA LYS A 102 9.01 -3.33 7.03
C LYS A 102 9.23 -1.87 6.61
N LYS A 103 10.47 -1.48 6.33
CA LYS A 103 10.79 -0.09 5.98
C LYS A 103 10.16 0.27 4.63
N ASN A 104 10.25 -0.62 3.65
CA ASN A 104 9.56 -0.45 2.38
C ASN A 104 8.04 -0.44 2.52
N CYS A 105 7.48 -1.29 3.38
CA CYS A 105 6.04 -1.30 3.63
C CYS A 105 5.55 0.03 4.23
N LEU A 106 6.25 0.54 5.24
CA LEU A 106 5.92 1.86 5.81
C LEU A 106 6.17 3.00 4.81
N LEU A 107 7.19 2.89 3.96
CA LEU A 107 7.46 3.87 2.91
C LEU A 107 6.31 3.95 1.91
N LEU A 108 5.75 2.81 1.50
CA LEU A 108 4.57 2.74 0.62
C LEU A 108 3.38 3.53 1.17
N LEU A 109 3.17 3.47 2.49
CA LEU A 109 2.06 4.14 3.18
C LEU A 109 2.33 5.62 3.56
N SER A 110 3.54 6.13 3.33
CA SER A 110 3.96 7.45 3.79
C SER A 110 3.62 8.62 2.85
N LYS A 111 2.87 8.36 1.77
CA LYS A 111 2.55 9.34 0.72
C LYS A 111 1.07 9.69 0.66
#